data_AF-C5KUZ4-F1
#
_entry.id   AF-C5KUZ4-F1
#
_cell.length_a   1.000
_cell.length_b   1.000
_cell.length_c   1.000
_cell.angle_alpha   90.00
_cell.angle_beta   90.00
_cell.angle_gamma   90.00
#
_symmetry.space_group_name_H-M   'P 1'
#
loop_
_entity.id
_entity.type
_entity.pdbx_description
1 polymer ?
#
loop_
_entity_poly.entity_id
_entity_poly.type
_entity_poly.pdbx_seq_one_letter_code
_entity_poly.pdbx_strand_id
1 'polypeptide(L)'
;QTPPMLRLTLRNHQSFYRSLQVKSSLSKSLTVVKAEGLPFLTWYGIWYTLGVTLCHTSVSCRPELYNKALTVMKAVNLDRLVDVDRIDPAIGKWTLIFVMNNILEIPRLPFVLASYAWWKRAVVTRL
;
A
#
# COMPACT_ATOMS: atom_id res chain seq x y z
N GLN A 1 26.58 -1.23 25.97
CA GLN A 1 25.93 0.07 26.27
C GLN A 1 25.65 0.77 24.95
N THR A 2 24.41 1.14 24.65
CA THR A 2 24.06 1.83 23.40
C THR A 2 24.52 3.30 23.47
N PRO A 3 25.24 3.82 22.47
CA PRO A 3 25.76 5.19 22.50
C PRO A 3 24.62 6.21 22.61
N PRO A 4 24.81 7.32 23.35
CA PRO A 4 23.75 8.27 23.71
C PRO A 4 23.08 8.91 22.49
N MET A 5 23.83 9.12 21.40
CA MET A 5 23.30 9.60 20.11
C MET A 5 22.26 8.64 19.51
N LEU A 6 22.51 7.33 19.59
CA LEU A 6 21.64 6.30 19.02
C LEU A 6 20.31 6.17 19.80
N ARG A 7 20.32 6.49 21.10
CA ARG A 7 19.10 6.54 21.93
C ARG A 7 18.18 7.69 21.54
N LEU A 8 18.73 8.87 21.23
CA LEU A 8 17.95 10.04 20.86
C LEU A 8 17.23 9.84 19.51
N THR A 9 17.93 9.26 18.53
CA THR A 9 17.35 8.96 17.20
C THR A 9 16.22 7.94 17.28
N LEU A 10 16.40 6.87 18.07
CA LEU A 10 15.38 5.82 18.25
C LEU A 10 14.13 6.35 18.97
N ARG A 11 14.31 7.23 19.96
CA ARG A 11 13.20 7.83 20.72
C ARG A 11 12.36 8.77 19.84
N ASN A 12 13.01 9.56 18.98
CA ASN A 12 12.33 10.40 17.99
C ASN A 12 11.61 9.59 16.91
N HIS A 13 12.18 8.45 16.52
CA HIS A 13 11.54 7.50 15.60
C HIS A 13 10.25 6.93 16.22
N GLN A 14 10.29 6.50 17.48
CA GLN A 14 9.12 5.93 18.17
C GLN A 14 8.00 6.95 18.42
N SER A 15 8.34 8.20 18.77
CA SER A 15 7.34 9.25 18.95
C SER A 15 6.66 9.63 17.62
N PHE A 16 7.41 9.63 16.53
CA PHE A 16 6.87 9.82 15.18
C PHE A 16 5.84 8.74 14.81
N TYR A 17 6.18 7.45 14.96
CA TYR A 17 5.22 6.37 14.66
C TYR A 17 4.00 6.35 15.57
N ARG A 18 4.13 6.75 16.84
CA ARG A 18 2.97 6.95 17.73
C ARG A 18 2.05 8.05 17.23
N SER A 19 2.60 9.17 16.77
CA SER A 19 1.80 10.27 16.20
C SER A 19 1.04 9.86 14.94
N LEU A 20 1.57 8.88 14.20
CA LEU A 20 0.89 8.32 13.04
C LEU A 20 -0.33 7.51 13.46
N GLN A 21 -0.29 6.70 14.53
CA GLN A 21 -1.39 5.81 14.90
C GLN A 21 -2.77 6.52 15.04
N VAL A 22 -2.78 7.78 15.46
CA VAL A 22 -3.99 8.60 15.70
C VAL A 22 -4.62 9.17 14.41
N LYS A 23 -3.89 9.21 13.29
CA LYS A 23 -4.31 9.89 12.05
C LYS A 23 -5.05 8.95 11.06
N SER A 24 -5.81 9.51 10.12
CA SER A 24 -6.40 8.74 9.01
C SER A 24 -5.32 8.19 8.07
N SER A 25 -5.63 7.12 7.32
CA SER A 25 -4.71 6.44 6.38
C SER A 25 -4.00 7.44 5.44
N LEU A 26 -4.77 8.32 4.80
CA LEU A 26 -4.23 9.33 3.89
C LEU A 26 -3.31 10.35 4.61
N SER A 27 -3.72 10.81 5.79
CA SER A 27 -2.94 11.73 6.62
C SER A 27 -1.64 11.08 7.13
N LYS A 28 -1.66 9.77 7.40
CA LYS A 28 -0.48 8.98 7.80
C LYS A 28 0.52 8.94 6.65
N SER A 29 0.09 8.56 5.44
CA SER A 29 0.95 8.50 4.25
C SER A 29 1.61 9.84 3.95
N LEU A 30 0.84 10.93 3.94
CA LEU A 30 1.35 12.28 3.67
C LEU A 30 2.36 12.76 4.72
N THR A 31 2.12 12.45 5.99
CA THR A 31 3.05 12.81 7.07
C THR A 31 4.37 12.05 6.96
N VAL A 32 4.31 10.77 6.56
CA VAL A 32 5.52 9.94 6.38
C VAL A 32 6.29 10.37 5.14
N VAL A 33 5.63 10.63 4.02
CA VAL A 33 6.29 11.17 2.83
C VAL A 33 7.01 12.48 3.14
N LYS A 34 6.41 13.38 3.94
CA LYS A 34 7.05 14.64 4.35
C LYS A 34 8.27 14.43 5.25
N ALA A 35 8.26 13.41 6.11
CA ALA A 35 9.34 13.15 7.07
C ALA A 35 10.48 12.31 6.48
N GLU A 36 10.15 11.38 5.59
CA GLU A 36 11.05 10.33 5.11
C GLU A 36 11.40 10.48 3.61
N GLY A 37 10.65 11.29 2.87
CA GLY A 37 10.99 11.66 1.49
C GLY A 37 10.96 10.50 0.48
N LEU A 38 11.84 10.60 -0.52
CA LEU A 38 11.95 9.66 -1.64
C LEU A 38 12.10 8.18 -1.20
N PRO A 39 12.93 7.84 -0.19
CA PRO A 39 13.08 6.44 0.26
C PRO A 39 11.78 5.77 0.66
N PHE A 40 10.89 6.48 1.37
CA PHE A 40 9.58 5.93 1.72
C PHE A 40 8.70 5.73 0.49
N LEU A 41 8.70 6.67 -0.46
CA LEU A 41 7.96 6.53 -1.72
C LEU A 41 8.45 5.33 -2.53
N THR A 42 9.76 5.08 -2.57
CA THR A 42 10.31 3.89 -3.24
C THR A 42 9.81 2.61 -2.58
N TRP A 43 9.88 2.51 -1.25
CA TRP A 43 9.41 1.32 -0.54
C TRP A 43 7.90 1.12 -0.69
N TYR A 44 7.12 2.18 -0.52
CA TYR A 44 5.67 2.14 -0.72
C TYR A 44 5.32 1.76 -2.17
N GLY A 45 6.05 2.28 -3.15
CA GLY A 45 5.92 1.96 -4.56
C GLY A 45 6.18 0.48 -4.86
N ILE A 46 7.19 -0.14 -4.25
CA ILE A 46 7.46 -1.58 -4.36
C ILE A 46 6.27 -2.40 -3.85
N TRP A 47 5.70 -2.02 -2.70
CA TRP A 47 4.52 -2.71 -2.16
C TRP A 47 3.26 -2.50 -3.01
N TYR A 48 3.14 -1.33 -3.65
CA TYR A 48 2.06 -1.05 -4.58
C TYR A 48 2.17 -1.91 -5.85
N THR A 49 3.35 -1.96 -6.48
CA THR A 49 3.57 -2.76 -7.70
C THR A 49 3.46 -4.26 -7.42
N LEU A 50 3.88 -4.72 -6.24
CA LEU A 50 3.66 -6.09 -5.79
C LEU A 50 2.17 -6.42 -5.69
N GLY A 51 1.37 -5.52 -5.12
CA GLY A 51 -0.08 -5.69 -5.05
C GLY A 51 -0.74 -5.78 -6.43
N VAL A 52 -0.38 -4.88 -7.36
CA VAL A 52 -0.85 -4.93 -8.76
C VAL A 52 -0.46 -6.24 -9.42
N THR A 53 0.79 -6.68 -9.23
CA THR A 53 1.30 -7.93 -9.82
C THR A 53 0.56 -9.15 -9.28
N LEU A 54 0.32 -9.22 -7.96
CA LEU A 54 -0.44 -10.30 -7.34
C LEU A 54 -1.89 -10.34 -7.82
N CYS A 55 -2.54 -9.19 -7.96
CA CYS A 55 -3.90 -9.12 -8.50
C CYS A 55 -3.92 -9.56 -9.98
N HIS A 56 -2.96 -9.10 -10.78
CA HIS A 56 -2.85 -9.48 -12.19
C HIS A 56 -2.61 -10.98 -12.37
N THR A 57 -1.66 -11.57 -11.63
CA THR A 57 -1.38 -13.00 -11.70
C THR A 57 -2.55 -13.83 -11.21
N SER A 58 -3.23 -13.40 -10.14
CA SER A 58 -4.41 -14.10 -9.63
C SER A 58 -5.55 -14.13 -10.65
N VAL A 59 -5.83 -13.00 -11.32
CA VAL A 59 -6.87 -12.93 -12.37
C VAL A 59 -6.46 -13.71 -13.62
N SER A 60 -5.18 -13.70 -13.98
CA SER A 60 -4.67 -14.39 -15.17
C SER A 60 -4.62 -15.91 -15.00
N CYS A 61 -4.22 -16.39 -13.82
CA CYS A 61 -4.12 -17.82 -13.52
C CYS A 61 -5.46 -18.45 -13.12
N ARG A 62 -6.42 -17.65 -12.66
CA ARG A 62 -7.75 -18.09 -12.19
C ARG A 62 -8.84 -17.16 -12.69
N PRO A 63 -9.31 -17.35 -13.94
CA PRO A 63 -10.35 -16.51 -14.53
C PRO A 63 -11.65 -16.47 -13.71
N GLU A 64 -11.94 -17.51 -12.94
CA GLU A 64 -13.10 -17.56 -12.04
C GLU A 64 -13.04 -16.50 -10.91
N LEU A 65 -11.84 -16.04 -10.53
CA LEU A 65 -11.67 -14.95 -9.56
C LEU A 65 -12.09 -13.60 -10.14
N TYR A 66 -12.02 -13.42 -11.46
CA TYR A 66 -12.52 -12.22 -12.13
C TYR A 66 -14.02 -12.03 -11.86
N ASN A 67 -14.81 -13.08 -12.07
CA ASN A 67 -16.27 -13.05 -11.83
C ASN A 67 -16.61 -12.85 -10.36
N LYS A 68 -15.87 -13.48 -9.45
CA LYS A 68 -16.06 -13.26 -8.00
C LYS A 68 -15.73 -11.82 -7.59
N ALA A 69 -14.66 -11.26 -8.15
CA ALA A 69 -14.25 -9.91 -7.80
C ALA A 69 -15.19 -8.84 -8.40
N LEU A 70 -15.79 -9.10 -9.57
CA LEU A 70 -16.91 -8.31 -10.09
C LEU A 70 -18.11 -8.29 -9.12
N THR A 71 -18.47 -9.45 -8.56
CA THR A 71 -19.53 -9.53 -7.54
C THR A 71 -19.18 -8.72 -6.29
N VAL A 72 -17.92 -8.75 -5.84
CA VAL A 72 -17.46 -7.93 -4.72
C VAL A 72 -17.57 -6.44 -5.07
N MET A 73 -17.15 -6.01 -6.26
CA MET A 73 -17.29 -4.61 -6.69
C MET A 73 -18.75 -4.14 -6.73
N LYS A 74 -19.67 -4.98 -7.22
CA LYS A 74 -21.11 -4.70 -7.17
C LYS A 74 -21.61 -4.62 -5.72
N ALA A 75 -21.12 -5.48 -4.83
CA ALA A 75 -21.51 -5.48 -3.41
C ALA A 75 -21.04 -4.24 -2.62
N VAL A 76 -19.93 -3.59 -3.04
CA VAL A 76 -19.49 -2.30 -2.47
C VAL A 76 -20.02 -1.08 -3.24
N ASN A 77 -21.04 -1.24 -4.09
CA ASN A 77 -21.65 -0.18 -4.92
C ASN A 77 -20.63 0.58 -5.79
N LEU A 78 -19.52 -0.08 -6.18
CA LEU A 78 -18.58 0.52 -7.13
C LEU A 78 -19.14 0.58 -8.55
N ASP A 79 -20.24 -0.12 -8.82
CA ASP A 79 -21.00 -0.08 -10.08
C ASP A 79 -21.56 1.32 -10.39
N ARG A 80 -21.74 2.17 -9.37
CA ARG A 80 -22.16 3.56 -9.54
C ARG A 80 -21.04 4.47 -10.05
N LEU A 81 -19.78 4.08 -9.87
CA LEU A 81 -18.61 4.87 -10.26
C LEU A 81 -18.06 4.44 -11.62
N VAL A 82 -18.25 3.16 -11.99
CA VAL A 82 -17.81 2.60 -13.27
C VAL A 82 -18.89 1.64 -13.76
N ASP A 83 -19.37 1.83 -14.98
CA ASP A 83 -20.38 0.96 -15.61
C ASP A 83 -19.74 -0.40 -15.96
N VAL A 84 -19.75 -1.29 -14.98
CA VAL A 84 -19.03 -2.58 -14.97
C VAL A 84 -19.45 -3.49 -16.13
N ASP A 85 -20.69 -3.35 -16.61
CA ASP A 85 -21.27 -4.21 -17.65
C ASP A 85 -20.93 -3.73 -19.07
N ARG A 86 -20.32 -2.54 -19.22
CA ARG A 86 -19.87 -1.96 -20.52
C ARG A 86 -18.36 -1.88 -20.70
N ILE A 87 -17.57 -2.35 -19.74
CA ILE A 87 -16.11 -2.26 -19.85
C ILE A 87 -15.59 -3.33 -20.82
N ASP A 88 -14.80 -2.91 -21.80
CA ASP A 88 -13.99 -3.83 -22.62
C ASP A 88 -13.27 -4.83 -21.71
N PRO A 89 -13.35 -6.15 -21.94
CA PRO A 89 -12.76 -7.15 -21.07
C PRO A 89 -11.25 -6.97 -20.81
N ALA A 90 -10.50 -6.32 -21.70
CA ALA A 90 -9.12 -5.95 -21.44
C ALA A 90 -9.01 -4.78 -20.45
N ILE A 91 -9.82 -3.73 -20.61
CA ILE A 91 -9.85 -2.55 -19.74
C ILE A 91 -10.47 -2.92 -18.36
N GLY A 92 -11.48 -3.79 -18.34
CA GLY A 92 -12.19 -4.24 -17.15
C GLY A 92 -11.32 -5.07 -16.22
N LYS A 93 -10.41 -5.89 -16.79
CA LYS A 93 -9.38 -6.59 -16.01
C LYS A 93 -8.46 -5.61 -15.30
N TRP A 94 -7.96 -4.59 -15.99
CA TRP A 94 -7.10 -3.57 -15.37
C TRP A 94 -7.83 -2.76 -14.31
N THR A 95 -9.05 -2.31 -14.59
CA THR A 95 -9.88 -1.59 -13.61
C THR A 95 -10.10 -2.43 -12.36
N LEU A 96 -10.47 -3.69 -12.51
CA LEU A 96 -10.63 -4.61 -11.38
C LEU A 96 -9.33 -4.75 -10.59
N ILE A 97 -8.20 -4.95 -11.26
CA ILE A 97 -6.87 -5.06 -10.64
C ILE A 97 -6.57 -3.80 -9.81
N PHE A 98 -6.82 -2.61 -10.35
CA PHE A 98 -6.61 -1.35 -9.64
C PHE A 98 -7.54 -1.20 -8.44
N VAL A 99 -8.82 -1.53 -8.57
CA VAL A 99 -9.78 -1.48 -7.47
C VAL A 99 -9.36 -2.44 -6.34
N MET A 100 -9.05 -3.69 -6.67
CA MET A 100 -8.58 -4.67 -5.70
C MET A 100 -7.27 -4.21 -5.05
N ASN A 101 -6.37 -3.62 -5.84
CA ASN A 101 -5.11 -3.07 -5.34
C ASN A 101 -5.32 -1.86 -4.40
N ASN A 102 -6.37 -1.08 -4.59
CA ASN A 102 -6.77 0.01 -3.69
C ASN A 102 -7.45 -0.51 -2.42
N ILE A 103 -8.24 -1.59 -2.49
CA ILE A 103 -8.77 -2.26 -1.29
C ILE A 103 -7.63 -2.78 -0.42
N LEU A 104 -6.59 -3.35 -1.06
CA LEU A 104 -5.36 -3.76 -0.39
C LEU A 104 -4.58 -2.59 0.23
N GLU A 105 -4.91 -1.33 -0.06
CA GLU A 105 -4.27 -0.17 0.57
C GLU A 105 -4.53 -0.14 2.09
N ILE A 106 -5.70 -0.58 2.53
CA ILE A 106 -6.12 -0.59 3.94
C ILE A 106 -5.10 -1.37 4.81
N PRO A 107 -4.75 -2.63 4.48
CA PRO A 107 -3.68 -3.34 5.18
C PRO A 107 -2.27 -2.97 4.70
N ARG A 108 -2.08 -2.50 3.46
CA ARG A 108 -0.75 -2.19 2.91
C ARG A 108 -0.08 -1.07 3.69
N LEU A 109 -0.77 0.04 3.90
CA LEU A 109 -0.15 1.20 4.55
C LEU A 109 0.42 0.88 5.95
N PRO A 110 -0.33 0.28 6.90
CA PRO A 110 0.24 -0.07 8.20
C PRO A 110 1.39 -1.07 8.08
N PHE A 111 1.33 -2.01 7.13
CA PHE A 111 2.41 -2.95 6.89
C PHE A 111 3.68 -2.26 6.36
N VAL A 112 3.53 -1.36 5.39
CA VAL A 112 4.64 -0.57 4.84
C VAL A 112 5.26 0.27 5.95
N LEU A 113 4.46 0.92 6.79
CA LEU A 113 4.97 1.71 7.92
C LEU A 113 5.74 0.85 8.94
N ALA A 114 5.24 -0.34 9.26
CA ALA A 114 5.89 -1.26 10.18
C ALA A 114 7.21 -1.83 9.62
N SER A 115 7.23 -2.16 8.33
CA SER A 115 8.39 -2.76 7.65
C SER A 115 9.42 -1.73 7.18
N TYR A 116 9.03 -0.47 7.01
CA TYR A 116 9.88 0.57 6.45
C TYR A 116 11.14 0.82 7.29
N ALA A 117 11.05 0.79 8.63
CA ALA A 117 12.21 0.98 9.50
C ALA A 117 13.27 -0.12 9.31
N TRP A 118 12.86 -1.34 8.99
CA TRP A 118 13.76 -2.44 8.67
C TRP A 118 14.39 -2.24 7.28
N TRP A 119 13.57 -1.93 6.27
CA TRP A 119 14.04 -1.72 4.89
C TRP A 119 15.03 -0.56 4.78
N LYS A 120 14.72 0.59 5.43
CA LYS A 120 15.59 1.77 5.46
C LYS A 120 16.97 1.43 6.01
N ARG A 121 17.06 0.61 7.05
CA ARG A 121 18.35 0.16 7.62
C ARG A 121 19.13 -0.76 6.69
N ALA A 122 18.43 -1.66 5.99
CA ALA A 122 19.05 -2.62 5.09
C ALA A 122 19.60 -1.97 3.81
N VAL A 123 18.89 -0.98 3.28
CA VAL A 123 19.17 -0.40 1.96
C VAL A 123 19.82 0.98 2.04
N VAL A 124 19.29 1.89 2.86
CA VAL A 124 19.71 3.31 2.85
C VAL A 124 20.93 3.54 3.73
N THR A 125 21.09 2.80 4.83
CA THR A 125 22.24 2.99 5.76
C THR A 125 23.51 2.22 5.31
N ARG A 126 23.42 1.44 4.23
CA ARG A 126 24.55 0.70 3.63
C ARG A 126 25.06 1.35 2.33
N LEU A 127 24.41 2.41 1.88
CA LEU A 127 24.84 3.30 0.79
C LEU A 127 25.46 4.54 1.41
#